data_AF-A0A2E4UXE1-F1
#
_entry.id   AF-A0A2E4UXE1-F1
#
_cell.length_a   1.000
_cell.length_b   1.000
_cell.length_c   1.000
_cell.angle_alpha   90.00
_cell.angle_beta   90.00
_cell.angle_gamma   90.00
#
_symmetry.space_group_name_H-M   'P 1'
#
loop_
_entity.id
_entity.type
_entity.pdbx_description
1 polymer ?
#
loop_
_entity_poly.entity_id
_entity_poly.type
_entity_poly.pdbx_seq_one_letter_code
_entity_poly.pdbx_strand_id
1 'polypeptide(L)'
;MPETHLHDWLVTGAVLDVAFELDAHNGVTDAILRCRGCGQYGLLGLLDWASPKLTCRVYAVAELSAEPVAVFLRNMHSEFCDLTRKSAEHAALCATAEPANVVIAAEVPALAVLASQQARVRRPAWREDLLRPGESGWLQRLHVV
;
A
#
# COMPACT_ATOMS: atom_id res chain seq x y z
N MET A 1 -10.83 -11.24 -25.92
CA MET A 1 -10.78 -11.63 -24.50
C MET A 1 -9.81 -10.64 -23.85
N PRO A 2 -10.18 -9.89 -22.81
CA PRO A 2 -9.22 -9.01 -22.18
C PRO A 2 -8.13 -9.89 -21.58
N GLU A 3 -6.88 -9.64 -21.94
CA GLU A 3 -5.74 -10.27 -21.29
C GLU A 3 -5.82 -9.92 -19.80
N THR A 4 -5.88 -10.94 -18.95
CA THR A 4 -5.92 -10.74 -17.50
C THR A 4 -4.55 -10.21 -17.07
N HIS A 5 -4.39 -8.90 -17.09
CA HIS A 5 -3.15 -8.24 -16.70
C HIS A 5 -2.92 -8.48 -15.19
N LEU A 6 -1.79 -9.09 -14.84
CA LEU A 6 -1.41 -9.26 -13.44
C LEU A 6 -0.83 -7.95 -12.92
N HIS A 7 -1.40 -7.40 -11.84
CA HIS A 7 -0.89 -6.17 -11.25
C HIS A 7 0.54 -6.31 -10.71
N ASP A 8 1.32 -5.23 -10.75
CA ASP A 8 2.73 -5.24 -10.31
C ASP A 8 2.89 -5.70 -8.86
N TRP A 9 1.92 -5.40 -7.98
CA TRP A 9 1.91 -5.86 -6.58
C TRP A 9 1.63 -7.35 -6.39
N LEU A 10 1.38 -8.09 -7.47
CA LEU A 10 1.28 -9.55 -7.49
C LEU A 10 2.49 -10.22 -8.17
N VAL A 11 3.48 -9.44 -8.60
CA VAL A 11 4.64 -9.92 -9.35
C VAL A 11 5.88 -9.84 -8.46
N THR A 12 6.40 -10.99 -8.02
CA THR A 12 7.67 -11.04 -7.30
C THR A 12 8.80 -10.43 -8.14
N GLY A 13 9.61 -9.59 -7.50
CA GLY A 13 10.69 -8.82 -8.12
C GLY A 13 10.24 -7.50 -8.76
N ALA A 14 8.93 -7.25 -8.89
CA ALA A 14 8.46 -5.97 -9.39
C ALA A 14 8.72 -4.85 -8.38
N VAL A 15 9.22 -3.72 -8.87
CA VAL A 15 9.40 -2.49 -8.10
C VAL A 15 8.13 -1.66 -8.23
N LEU A 16 7.42 -1.45 -7.12
CA LEU A 16 6.14 -0.75 -7.12
C LEU A 16 6.29 0.72 -7.55
N ASP A 17 5.36 1.21 -8.36
CA ASP A 17 5.28 2.62 -8.72
C ASP A 17 4.43 3.39 -7.71
N VAL A 18 5.05 4.33 -6.99
CA VAL A 18 4.37 5.16 -6.00
C VAL A 18 3.89 6.43 -6.69
N ALA A 19 2.58 6.51 -6.91
CA ALA A 19 1.94 7.70 -7.46
C ALA A 19 1.88 8.84 -6.44
N PHE A 20 1.71 8.49 -5.15
CA PHE A 20 1.68 9.46 -4.06
C PHE A 20 2.00 8.79 -2.71
N GLU A 21 2.89 9.38 -1.92
CA GLU A 21 3.16 8.96 -0.55
C GLU A 21 2.18 9.63 0.42
N LEU A 22 1.40 8.83 1.15
CA LEU A 22 0.38 9.33 2.09
C LEU A 22 0.98 9.53 3.48
N ASP A 23 1.75 8.55 3.94
CA ASP A 23 2.46 8.58 5.21
C ASP A 23 3.76 7.77 5.11
N ALA A 24 4.74 8.14 5.93
CA ALA A 24 6.03 7.50 5.99
C ALA A 24 6.64 7.55 7.39
N HIS A 25 7.35 6.49 7.74
CA HIS A 25 8.13 6.37 8.96
C HIS A 25 9.32 5.46 8.67
N ASN A 26 10.50 6.05 8.51
CA ASN A 26 11.71 5.37 8.03
C ASN A 26 11.51 4.62 6.68
N GLY A 27 10.68 5.18 5.81
CA GLY A 27 10.19 4.57 4.57
C GLY A 27 8.66 4.54 4.50
N VAL A 28 8.12 4.24 3.32
CA VAL A 28 6.67 4.27 3.02
C VAL A 28 5.87 3.38 3.97
N THR A 29 4.87 3.95 4.63
CA THR A 29 3.87 3.18 5.40
C THR A 29 2.56 3.08 4.62
N ASP A 30 2.10 4.20 4.06
CA ASP A 30 0.87 4.26 3.27
C ASP A 30 1.13 5.02 1.97
N ALA A 31 0.62 4.50 0.85
CA ALA A 31 0.83 5.12 -0.45
C ALA A 31 -0.26 4.76 -1.46
N ILE A 32 -0.44 5.63 -2.45
CA ILE A 32 -1.15 5.32 -3.68
C ILE A 32 -0.14 4.72 -4.66
N LEU A 33 -0.41 3.50 -5.10
CA LEU A 33 0.33 2.81 -6.14
C LEU A 33 -0.35 2.97 -7.48
N ARG A 34 0.44 2.88 -8.55
CA ARG A 34 -0.07 2.73 -9.91
C ARG A 34 0.54 1.49 -10.55
N CYS A 35 -0.25 0.55 -11.02
CA CYS A 35 0.28 -0.55 -11.81
C CYS A 35 0.76 0.00 -13.16
N ARG A 36 2.01 -0.26 -13.53
CA ARG A 36 2.60 0.27 -14.77
C ARG A 36 2.01 -0.36 -16.02
N GLY A 37 1.62 -1.63 -15.95
CA GLY A 37 1.13 -2.34 -17.12
C GLY A 37 -0.35 -2.12 -17.44
N CYS A 38 -1.22 -1.93 -16.45
CA CYS A 38 -2.66 -1.64 -16.69
C CYS A 38 -3.14 -0.26 -16.22
N GLY A 39 -2.32 0.49 -15.50
CA GLY A 39 -2.68 1.81 -14.96
C GLY A 39 -3.60 1.78 -13.74
N GLN A 40 -4.01 0.60 -13.27
CA GLN A 40 -4.87 0.44 -12.09
C GLN A 40 -4.22 1.02 -10.84
N TYR A 41 -5.00 1.72 -10.02
CA TYR A 41 -4.53 2.27 -8.76
C TYR A 41 -4.76 1.29 -7.61
N GLY A 42 -3.81 1.29 -6.67
CA GLY A 42 -3.89 0.53 -5.42
C GLY A 42 -3.57 1.41 -4.23
N LEU A 43 -4.17 1.11 -3.09
CA LEU A 43 -3.86 1.72 -1.81
C LEU A 43 -3.03 0.74 -0.99
N LEU A 44 -1.74 1.05 -0.89
CA LEU A 44 -0.79 0.36 -0.03
C LEU A 44 -0.98 0.86 1.40
N GLY A 45 -1.12 -0.06 2.35
CA GLY A 45 -1.10 0.28 3.77
C GLY A 45 -0.30 -0.72 4.58
N LEU A 46 0.49 -0.23 5.51
CA LEU A 46 1.37 -1.05 6.33
C LEU A 46 0.56 -2.04 7.16
N LEU A 47 0.96 -3.31 7.12
CA LEU A 47 0.33 -4.40 7.85
C LEU A 47 1.26 -5.01 8.90
N ASP A 48 2.58 -4.97 8.67
CA ASP A 48 3.59 -5.35 9.67
C ASP A 48 4.94 -4.72 9.31
N TRP A 49 5.71 -4.31 10.32
CA TRP A 49 7.11 -3.91 10.17
C TRP A 49 8.03 -5.08 9.80
N ALA A 50 7.57 -6.32 9.95
CA ALA A 50 8.13 -7.62 9.55
C ALA A 50 9.53 -7.99 10.12
N SER A 51 10.49 -7.07 10.05
CA SER A 51 11.88 -7.26 10.48
C SER A 51 12.30 -6.16 11.46
N PRO A 52 13.05 -6.49 12.53
CA PRO A 52 13.65 -5.49 13.43
C PRO A 52 14.61 -4.53 12.71
N LYS A 53 15.19 -4.93 11.57
CA LYS A 53 16.08 -4.08 10.76
C LYS A 53 15.32 -3.12 9.85
N LEU A 54 13.98 -3.23 9.78
CA LEU A 54 13.07 -2.39 8.96
C LEU A 54 13.36 -2.40 7.45
N THR A 55 14.13 -3.37 6.96
CA THR A 55 14.48 -3.53 5.54
C THR A 55 13.41 -4.27 4.74
N CYS A 56 12.46 -4.92 5.41
CA CYS A 56 11.34 -5.62 4.81
C CYS A 56 10.09 -5.23 5.59
N ARG A 57 8.98 -5.02 4.89
CA ARG A 57 7.68 -4.73 5.49
C ARG A 57 6.60 -5.55 4.82
N VAL A 58 5.54 -5.83 5.56
CA VAL A 58 4.32 -6.43 5.02
C VAL A 58 3.29 -5.34 4.85
N TYR A 59 2.62 -5.35 3.69
CA TYR A 59 1.56 -4.41 3.38
C TYR A 59 0.30 -5.13 2.94
N ALA A 60 -0.83 -4.47 3.16
CA ALA A 60 -2.09 -4.77 2.51
C ALA A 60 -2.25 -3.85 1.29
N VAL A 61 -2.75 -4.39 0.19
CA VAL A 61 -3.13 -3.62 -1.01
C VAL A 61 -4.63 -3.77 -1.23
N ALA A 62 -5.28 -2.64 -1.43
CA ALA A 62 -6.68 -2.53 -1.82
C ALA A 62 -6.77 -1.80 -3.16
N GLU A 63 -7.63 -2.25 -4.08
CA GLU A 63 -7.83 -1.51 -5.33
C GLU A 63 -8.57 -0.19 -5.08
N LEU A 64 -8.19 0.82 -5.86
CA LEU A 64 -8.81 2.13 -5.87
C LEU A 64 -9.44 2.40 -7.23
N SER A 65 -10.65 2.93 -7.24
CA SER A 65 -11.22 3.47 -8.47
C SER A 65 -10.45 4.72 -8.91
N ALA A 66 -10.28 4.88 -10.23
CA ALA A 66 -9.45 5.94 -10.79
C ALA A 66 -10.00 7.36 -10.53
N GLU A 67 -11.32 7.52 -10.48
CA GLU A 67 -11.97 8.83 -10.31
C GLU A 67 -11.67 9.45 -8.91
N PRO A 68 -11.91 8.74 -7.78
CA PRO A 68 -11.50 9.23 -6.46
C PRO A 68 -10.00 9.55 -6.35
N VAL A 69 -9.14 8.73 -6.97
CA VAL A 69 -7.69 8.98 -6.99
C VAL A 69 -7.38 10.26 -7.74
N ALA A 70 -7.98 10.48 -8.91
CA ALA A 70 -7.75 11.70 -9.69
C ALA A 70 -8.21 12.95 -8.94
N VAL A 71 -9.35 12.88 -8.24
CA VAL A 71 -9.84 13.96 -7.37
C VAL A 71 -8.87 14.24 -6.24
N PHE A 72 -8.43 13.19 -5.52
CA PHE A 72 -7.48 13.30 -4.42
C PHE A 72 -6.16 13.93 -4.87
N LEU A 73 -5.54 13.40 -5.94
CA LEU A 73 -4.25 13.88 -6.44
C LEU A 73 -4.33 15.35 -6.87
N ARG A 74 -5.44 15.75 -7.52
CA ARG A 74 -5.68 17.14 -7.89
C ARG A 74 -5.80 18.03 -6.66
N ASN A 75 -6.58 17.63 -5.66
CA ASN A 75 -6.78 18.40 -4.43
C ASN A 75 -5.47 18.56 -3.65
N MET A 76 -4.66 17.50 -3.56
CA MET A 76 -3.34 17.54 -2.92
C MET A 76 -2.35 18.44 -3.66
N HIS A 77 -2.45 18.56 -4.98
CA HIS A 77 -1.58 19.44 -5.76
C HIS A 77 -1.92 20.94 -5.57
N SER A 78 -3.20 21.25 -5.30
CA SER A 78 -3.65 22.65 -5.11
C SER A 78 -3.37 23.23 -3.72
N GLU A 79 -2.95 22.44 -2.73
CA GLU A 79 -2.99 22.85 -1.32
C GLU A 79 -1.73 22.50 -0.52
N PHE A 80 -0.99 23.52 -0.09
CA PHE A 80 0.32 23.34 0.53
C PHE A 80 0.31 23.31 2.07
N CYS A 81 -0.77 23.70 2.78
CA CYS A 81 -0.68 23.88 4.25
C CYS A 81 -1.92 23.53 5.12
N ASP A 82 -3.07 23.10 4.58
CA ASP A 82 -4.21 22.70 5.44
C ASP A 82 -4.12 21.22 5.83
N LEU A 83 -3.54 20.98 7.02
CA LEU A 83 -3.40 19.63 7.58
C LEU A 83 -4.76 18.97 7.88
N THR A 84 -5.79 19.75 8.19
CA THR A 84 -7.13 19.20 8.49
C THR A 84 -7.80 18.70 7.21
N ARG A 85 -7.65 19.44 6.11
CA ARG A 85 -8.14 19.02 4.80
C ARG A 85 -7.38 17.81 4.27
N LYS A 86 -6.06 17.76 4.40
CA LYS A 86 -5.27 16.57 4.02
C LYS A 86 -5.77 15.31 4.72
N SER A 87 -6.06 15.39 6.01
CA SER A 87 -6.62 14.27 6.79
C SER A 87 -8.01 13.85 6.27
N ALA A 88 -8.89 14.82 6.00
CA ALA A 88 -10.23 14.56 5.48
C ALA A 88 -10.21 13.92 4.08
N GLU A 89 -9.37 14.42 3.18
CA GLU A 89 -9.18 13.87 1.82
C GLU A 89 -8.62 12.44 1.86
N HIS A 90 -7.65 12.19 2.75
CA HIS A 90 -7.10 10.86 2.95
C HIS A 90 -8.16 9.88 3.47
N ALA A 91 -8.97 10.28 4.46
CA ALA A 91 -10.06 9.48 4.98
C ALA A 91 -11.12 9.19 3.92
N ALA A 92 -11.47 10.19 3.10
CA ALA A 92 -12.40 10.03 1.98
C ALA A 92 -11.87 9.04 0.94
N LEU A 93 -10.59 9.14 0.55
CA LEU A 93 -9.97 8.19 -0.37
C LEU A 93 -10.00 6.76 0.20
N CYS A 94 -9.63 6.60 1.49
CA CYS A 94 -9.65 5.29 2.14
C CYS A 94 -11.05 4.67 2.19
N ALA A 95 -12.10 5.48 2.36
CA ALA A 95 -13.49 5.02 2.33
C ALA A 95 -13.95 4.53 0.95
N THR A 96 -13.29 4.96 -0.13
CA THR A 96 -13.55 4.49 -1.50
C THR A 96 -12.76 3.24 -1.89
N ALA A 97 -11.81 2.82 -1.06
CA ALA A 97 -11.00 1.64 -1.34
C ALA A 97 -11.83 0.37 -1.22
N GLU A 98 -11.62 -0.56 -2.13
CA GLU A 98 -12.16 -1.91 -1.99
C GLU A 98 -11.58 -2.59 -0.74
N PRO A 99 -12.24 -3.64 -0.20
CA PRO A 99 -11.63 -4.46 0.83
C PRO A 99 -10.25 -4.95 0.38
N ALA A 100 -9.23 -4.73 1.23
CA ALA A 100 -7.88 -5.18 0.91
C ALA A 100 -7.89 -6.69 0.66
N ASN A 101 -7.47 -7.06 -0.55
CA ASN A 101 -7.55 -8.40 -1.10
C ASN A 101 -6.17 -9.01 -1.35
N VAL A 102 -5.11 -8.22 -1.26
CA VAL A 102 -3.73 -8.67 -1.43
C VAL A 102 -2.89 -8.30 -0.22
N VAL A 103 -2.03 -9.23 0.20
CA VAL A 103 -0.97 -8.99 1.17
C VAL A 103 0.36 -9.22 0.47
N ILE A 104 1.30 -8.29 0.64
CA ILE A 104 2.64 -8.36 0.05
C ILE A 104 3.71 -8.22 1.12
N ALA A 105 4.85 -8.87 0.91
CA ALA A 105 6.10 -8.49 1.53
C ALA A 105 6.92 -7.70 0.52
N ALA A 106 7.50 -6.58 0.93
CA ALA A 106 8.35 -5.77 0.07
C ALA A 106 9.60 -5.30 0.79
N GLU A 107 10.70 -5.22 0.03
CA GLU A 107 11.95 -4.62 0.48
C GLU A 107 11.82 -3.10 0.52
N VAL A 108 12.38 -2.47 1.54
CA VAL A 108 12.39 -1.01 1.73
C VAL A 108 13.85 -0.53 1.69
N PRO A 109 14.18 0.59 1.00
CA PRO A 109 13.26 1.60 0.46
C PRO A 109 12.77 1.36 -0.97
N ALA A 110 13.27 0.34 -1.68
CA ALA A 110 12.98 0.16 -3.10
C ALA A 110 11.51 -0.19 -3.40
N LEU A 111 10.77 -0.74 -2.44
CA LEU A 111 9.46 -1.35 -2.63
C LEU A 111 9.46 -2.44 -3.71
N ALA A 112 10.51 -3.27 -3.71
CA ALA A 112 10.55 -4.49 -4.51
C ALA A 112 9.71 -5.59 -3.85
N VAL A 113 8.75 -6.15 -4.58
CA VAL A 113 7.87 -7.23 -4.07
C VAL A 113 8.69 -8.50 -3.87
N LEU A 114 8.75 -9.00 -2.64
CA LEU A 114 9.42 -10.24 -2.28
C LEU A 114 8.47 -11.43 -2.37
N ALA A 115 7.23 -11.23 -1.94
CA ALA A 115 6.16 -12.21 -2.04
C ALA A 115 4.81 -11.50 -2.03
N SER A 116 3.80 -12.17 -2.58
CA SER A 116 2.42 -11.69 -2.60
C SER A 116 1.46 -12.84 -2.44
N GLN A 117 0.33 -12.60 -1.80
CA GLN A 117 -0.78 -13.54 -1.77
C GLN A 117 -2.13 -12.81 -1.79
N GLN A 118 -3.14 -13.49 -2.32
CA GLN A 118 -4.52 -13.07 -2.16
C GLN A 118 -4.98 -13.40 -0.73
N ALA A 119 -5.34 -12.38 0.04
CA ALA A 119 -5.86 -12.52 1.38
C ALA A 119 -6.73 -11.31 1.73
N ARG A 120 -7.92 -11.59 2.29
CA ARG A 120 -8.77 -10.53 2.84
C ARG A 120 -8.26 -10.13 4.22
N VAL A 121 -7.86 -8.88 4.35
CA VAL A 121 -7.35 -8.35 5.61
C VAL A 121 -8.03 -7.03 5.93
N ARG A 122 -8.27 -6.79 7.22
CA ARG A 122 -8.60 -5.45 7.68
C ARG A 122 -7.31 -4.63 7.66
N ARG A 123 -7.36 -3.42 7.10
CA ARG A 123 -6.24 -2.49 7.23
C ARG A 123 -6.10 -2.06 8.70
N PRO A 124 -4.93 -2.30 9.33
CA PRO A 124 -4.69 -1.81 10.68
C PRO A 124 -4.48 -0.29 10.67
N ALA A 125 -4.79 0.37 11.78
CA ALA A 125 -4.28 1.70 12.04
C ALA A 125 -2.84 1.53 12.55
N TRP A 126 -1.85 1.64 11.66
CA TRP A 126 -0.49 1.18 12.00
C TRP A 126 0.13 1.85 13.23
N ARG A 127 -0.27 3.08 13.54
CA ARG A 127 0.17 3.83 14.73
C ARG A 127 -0.40 3.27 16.04
N GLU A 128 -1.49 2.53 15.97
CA GLU A 128 -2.19 1.96 17.13
C GLU A 128 -1.95 0.45 17.23
N ASP A 129 -1.95 -0.23 16.08
CA ASP A 129 -1.99 -1.69 16.00
C ASP A 129 -0.61 -2.35 15.80
N LEU A 130 0.41 -1.63 15.28
CA LEU A 130 1.71 -2.21 14.91
C LEU A 130 2.83 -1.81 15.87
N LEU A 131 2.72 -2.30 17.11
CA LEU A 131 3.65 -1.97 18.20
C LEU A 131 4.95 -2.78 18.17
N ARG A 132 4.98 -3.96 17.55
CA ARG A 132 6.15 -4.85 17.49
C ARG A 132 6.36 -5.45 16.10
N PRO A 133 7.57 -5.40 15.53
CA PRO A 133 7.86 -6.04 14.26
C PRO A 133 7.63 -7.56 14.29
N GLY A 134 6.93 -8.07 13.28
CA GLY A 134 6.68 -9.49 13.06
C GLY A 134 5.55 -10.08 13.89
N GLU A 135 4.88 -9.29 14.73
CA GLU A 135 3.82 -9.77 15.64
C GLU A 135 2.61 -10.34 14.89
N SER A 136 2.35 -9.86 13.67
CA SER A 136 1.24 -10.38 12.87
C SER A 136 1.50 -11.78 12.30
N GLY A 137 2.76 -12.23 12.25
CA GLY A 137 3.16 -13.49 11.63
C GLY A 137 2.94 -13.55 10.11
N TRP A 138 2.70 -12.41 9.43
CA TRP A 138 2.45 -12.41 7.99
C TRP A 138 3.67 -12.80 7.16
N LEU A 139 4.87 -12.39 7.58
CA LEU A 139 6.09 -12.68 6.84
C LEU A 139 6.32 -14.19 6.69
N GLN A 140 6.04 -14.96 7.75
CA GLN A 140 6.13 -16.42 7.74
C GLN A 140 5.07 -17.05 6.83
N ARG A 141 3.86 -16.48 6.80
CA ARG A 141 2.76 -16.98 5.95
C ARG A 141 3.00 -16.75 4.46
N LEU A 142 3.71 -15.67 4.12
CA LEU A 142 4.05 -15.32 2.74
C LEU A 142 5.17 -16.20 2.14
N HIS A 143 5.78 -17.10 2.93
CA HIS A 143 6.90 -17.96 2.50
C HIS A 143 8.00 -17.19 1.76
N VAL A 144 8.36 -16.01 2.26
CA VAL A 144 9.45 -15.20 1.70
C VAL A 144 10.74 -16.01 1.78
N VAL A 145 11.34 -16.29 0.62
CA VAL A 145 12.59 -17.06 0.46
C VAL A 145 13.80 -16.16 0.62
#